data_AF-A0A8H7FGT1-F1
#
_entry.id   AF-A0A8H7FGT1-F1
#
_cell.length_a   1.000
_cell.length_b   1.000
_cell.length_c   1.000
_cell.angle_alpha   90.00
_cell.angle_beta   90.00
_cell.angle_gamma   90.00
#
_symmetry.space_group_name_H-M   'P 1'
#
loop_
_entity.id
_entity.type
_entity.pdbx_description
1 polymer ?
#
loop_
_entity_poly.entity_id
_entity_poly.type
_entity_poly.pdbx_seq_one_letter_code
_entity_poly.pdbx_strand_id
1 'polypeptide(L)'
;MDKAERILRSHLAKYGCEVELGTTLSTFKQDEDRVTATLVKSLDGEEHTEEVVADWLIGADGARGVTRKTLGLSFLGETRQDQNLVIGDLHVKGLSTSVQAPKTSRSSRKLRADY
;
A
#
# COMPACT_ATOMS: atom_id res chain seq x y z
N MET A 1 -6.96 2.68 10.11
CA MET A 1 -7.52 1.91 8.97
C MET A 1 -8.27 2.88 8.07
N ASP A 2 -8.05 2.80 6.77
CA ASP A 2 -8.62 3.76 5.80
C ASP A 2 -10.15 3.76 5.86
N LYS A 3 -10.74 4.96 5.86
CA LYS A 3 -12.20 5.19 5.85
C LYS A 3 -12.85 4.53 4.64
N ALA A 4 -12.17 4.52 3.49
CA ALA A 4 -12.69 3.91 2.27
C ALA A 4 -12.89 2.39 2.43
N GLU A 5 -11.86 1.68 2.91
CA GLU A 5 -11.95 0.21 3.09
C GLU A 5 -13.07 -0.19 4.05
N ARG A 6 -13.27 0.57 5.13
CA ARG A 6 -14.35 0.29 6.09
C ARG A 6 -15.71 0.41 5.43
N ILE A 7 -15.93 1.45 4.62
CA ILE A 7 -17.18 1.64 3.88
C ILE A 7 -17.43 0.46 2.94
N LEU A 8 -16.40 0.03 2.20
CA LEU A 8 -16.51 -1.10 1.27
C LEU A 8 -16.84 -2.41 2.00
N ARG A 9 -16.15 -2.73 3.10
CA ARG A 9 -16.47 -3.92 3.92
C ARG A 9 -17.89 -3.88 4.48
N SER A 10 -18.32 -2.73 5.01
CA SER A 10 -19.71 -2.58 5.48
C SER A 10 -20.75 -2.70 4.37
N HIS A 11 -20.39 -2.37 3.12
CA HIS A 11 -21.28 -2.57 1.97
C HIS A 11 -21.35 -4.04 1.56
N LEU A 12 -20.22 -4.75 1.50
CA LEU A 12 -20.15 -6.18 1.20
C LEU A 12 -20.97 -7.02 2.16
N ALA A 13 -20.95 -6.70 3.46
CA ALA A 13 -21.74 -7.39 4.48
C ALA A 13 -23.25 -7.36 4.19
N LYS A 14 -23.76 -6.33 3.48
CA LYS A 14 -25.18 -6.24 3.09
C LYS A 14 -25.59 -7.29 2.04
N TYR A 15 -24.61 -7.90 1.37
CA TYR A 15 -24.79 -8.96 0.40
C TYR A 15 -24.43 -10.35 0.96
N GLY A 16 -24.20 -10.46 2.27
CA GLY A 16 -23.78 -11.71 2.91
C GLY A 16 -22.32 -12.07 2.65
N CYS A 17 -21.51 -11.15 2.11
CA CYS A 17 -20.07 -11.36 1.97
C CYS A 17 -19.35 -11.00 3.27
N GLU A 18 -18.70 -11.98 3.88
CA GLU A 18 -17.85 -11.79 5.05
C GLU A 18 -16.40 -11.57 4.63
N VAL A 19 -15.72 -10.61 5.28
CA VAL A 19 -14.30 -10.33 5.03
C VAL A 19 -13.51 -10.71 6.27
N GLU A 20 -12.73 -11.78 6.15
CA GLU A 20 -11.88 -12.29 7.22
C GLU A 20 -10.53 -11.55 7.25
N LEU A 21 -10.35 -10.64 8.20
CA LEU A 21 -9.06 -10.00 8.47
C LEU A 21 -8.15 -10.96 9.25
N GLY A 22 -6.83 -10.77 9.19
CA GLY A 22 -5.88 -11.67 9.85
C GLY A 22 -5.78 -13.06 9.20
N THR A 23 -6.29 -13.20 7.98
CA THR A 23 -6.27 -14.42 7.18
C THR A 23 -5.38 -14.22 5.96
N THR A 24 -4.42 -15.13 5.77
CA THR A 24 -3.42 -15.07 4.70
C THR A 24 -3.58 -16.27 3.79
N LEU A 25 -3.71 -16.03 2.48
CA LEU A 25 -3.55 -17.09 1.48
C LEU A 25 -2.07 -17.48 1.41
N SER A 26 -1.73 -18.72 1.78
CA SER A 26 -0.36 -19.25 1.72
C SER A 26 -0.06 -19.85 0.34
N THR A 27 -0.97 -20.70 -0.15
CA THR A 27 -0.87 -21.36 -1.46
C THR A 27 -2.23 -21.86 -1.90
N PHE A 28 -2.32 -22.41 -3.11
CA PHE A 28 -3.50 -23.13 -3.59
C PHE A 28 -3.11 -24.12 -4.69
N LYS A 29 -4.00 -25.09 -4.94
CA LYS A 29 -3.96 -25.98 -6.10
C LYS A 29 -5.29 -25.89 -6.82
N GLN A 30 -5.27 -26.07 -8.12
CA GLN A 30 -6.45 -26.13 -8.96
C GLN A 30 -6.49 -27.48 -9.67
N ASP A 31 -7.69 -28.05 -9.76
CA ASP A 31 -8.03 -29.16 -10.66
C ASP A 31 -9.02 -28.68 -11.73
N GLU A 32 -9.64 -29.60 -12.48
CA GLU A 32 -10.55 -29.25 -13.58
C GLU A 32 -11.81 -28.53 -13.11
N ASP A 33 -12.24 -28.77 -11.86
CA ASP A 33 -13.53 -28.32 -11.35
C ASP A 33 -13.40 -27.24 -10.27
N ARG A 34 -12.32 -27.23 -9.49
CA ARG A 34 -12.21 -26.44 -8.25
C ARG A 34 -10.80 -25.97 -7.92
N VAL A 35 -10.74 -25.05 -6.96
CA VAL A 35 -9.51 -24.57 -6.30
C VAL A 35 -9.54 -24.95 -4.82
N THR A 36 -8.47 -25.57 -4.35
CA THR A 36 -8.20 -25.81 -2.92
C THR A 36 -7.15 -24.82 -2.44
N ALA A 37 -7.56 -23.87 -1.61
CA ALA A 37 -6.71 -22.82 -1.05
C ALA A 37 -6.29 -23.16 0.37
N THR A 38 -5.01 -22.99 0.69
CA THR A 38 -4.48 -23.10 2.04
C THR A 38 -4.40 -21.72 2.67
N LEU A 39 -5.18 -21.51 3.73
CA LEU A 39 -5.24 -20.26 4.48
C LEU A 39 -4.52 -20.41 5.82
N VAL A 40 -3.82 -19.36 6.24
CA VAL A 40 -3.23 -19.22 7.58
C VAL A 40 -3.96 -18.09 8.29
N LYS A 41 -4.63 -18.41 9.38
CA LYS A 41 -5.39 -17.48 10.23
C LYS A 41 -4.62 -17.22 11.52
N SER A 42 -4.56 -15.95 11.92
CA SER A 42 -4.08 -15.60 13.27
C SER A 42 -5.29 -15.45 14.21
N LEU A 43 -5.43 -16.40 15.12
CA LEU A 43 -6.49 -16.45 16.13
C LEU A 43 -5.83 -16.45 17.51
N ASP A 44 -6.15 -15.44 18.33
CA ASP A 44 -5.62 -15.29 19.70
C ASP A 44 -4.08 -15.32 19.82
N GLY A 45 -3.38 -14.92 18.75
CA GLY A 45 -1.91 -14.91 18.69
C GLY A 45 -1.28 -16.22 18.21
N GLU A 46 -2.09 -17.24 17.91
CA GLU A 46 -1.65 -18.51 17.33
C GLU A 46 -2.00 -18.58 15.84
N GLU A 47 -1.15 -19.27 15.06
CA GLU A 47 -1.40 -19.51 13.65
C GLU A 47 -2.15 -20.83 13.45
N HIS A 48 -3.28 -20.77 12.76
CA HIS A 48 -4.08 -21.91 12.37
C HIS A 48 -4.09 -22.05 10.85
N THR A 49 -3.78 -23.23 10.34
CA THR A 49 -3.88 -23.54 8.91
C THR A 49 -5.17 -24.28 8.62
N GLU A 50 -5.88 -23.85 7.58
CA GLU A 50 -7.07 -24.54 7.07
C GLU A 50 -7.03 -24.63 5.53
N GLU A 51 -7.82 -25.56 4.98
CA GLU A 51 -8.07 -25.66 3.55
C GLU A 51 -9.51 -25.24 3.23
N VAL A 52 -9.65 -24.38 2.22
CA VAL A 52 -10.93 -23.93 1.69
C VAL A 52 -11.05 -24.37 0.24
N VAL A 53 -12.17 -25.00 -0.10
CA VAL A 53 -12.49 -25.43 -1.47
C VAL A 53 -13.51 -24.47 -2.05
N ALA A 54 -13.23 -23.94 -3.25
CA ALA A 54 -14.10 -23.03 -3.97
C ALA A 54 -14.06 -23.30 -5.48
N ASP A 55 -15.12 -22.93 -6.19
CA ASP A 55 -15.14 -23.04 -7.66
C ASP A 55 -14.18 -22.04 -8.33
N TRP A 56 -13.90 -20.92 -7.65
CA TRP A 56 -13.03 -19.86 -8.17
C TRP A 56 -12.19 -19.21 -7.07
N LEU A 57 -10.99 -18.78 -7.44
CA LEU A 57 -10.11 -17.93 -6.62
C LEU A 57 -9.75 -16.67 -7.41
N ILE A 58 -10.01 -15.50 -6.83
CA ILE A 58 -9.71 -14.20 -7.43
C ILE A 58 -8.53 -13.56 -6.70
N GLY A 59 -7.43 -13.33 -7.42
CA GLY A 59 -6.24 -12.65 -6.88
C GLY A 59 -6.45 -11.14 -6.76
N ALA A 60 -6.64 -10.65 -5.54
CA ALA A 60 -6.70 -9.23 -5.18
C ALA A 60 -5.66 -8.86 -4.11
N ASP A 61 -4.56 -9.62 -4.04
CA ASP A 61 -3.52 -9.62 -3.01
C ASP A 61 -2.34 -8.66 -3.31
N GLY A 62 -2.52 -7.77 -4.28
CA GLY A 62 -1.57 -6.71 -4.62
C GLY A 62 -0.30 -7.18 -5.35
N ALA A 63 0.61 -6.26 -5.62
CA ALA A 63 1.75 -6.50 -6.52
C ALA A 63 2.73 -7.60 -6.06
N ARG A 64 2.79 -7.87 -4.75
CA ARG A 64 3.66 -8.90 -4.14
C ARG A 64 2.91 -10.16 -3.74
N GLY A 65 1.60 -10.20 -4.00
CA GLY A 65 0.71 -11.30 -3.70
C GLY A 65 1.21 -12.68 -4.17
N VAL A 66 0.72 -13.72 -3.50
CA VAL A 66 1.03 -15.11 -3.84
C VAL A 66 0.28 -15.56 -5.08
N THR A 67 -0.91 -15.02 -5.39
CA THR A 67 -1.76 -15.57 -6.45
C THR A 67 -1.06 -15.61 -7.81
N ARG A 68 -0.50 -14.48 -8.25
CA ARG A 68 0.25 -14.41 -9.51
C ARG A 68 1.46 -15.35 -9.53
N LYS A 69 2.18 -15.43 -8.40
CA LYS A 69 3.42 -16.21 -8.28
C LYS A 69 3.13 -17.72 -8.31
N THR A 70 2.11 -18.18 -7.60
CA THR A 70 1.68 -19.58 -7.57
C THR A 70 1.25 -20.06 -8.96
N LEU A 71 0.60 -19.19 -9.75
CA LEU A 71 0.24 -19.48 -11.14
C LEU A 71 1.42 -19.40 -12.13
N GLY A 72 2.62 -19.03 -11.69
CA GLY A 72 3.79 -18.88 -12.57
C GLY A 72 3.63 -17.79 -13.63
N LEU A 73 2.74 -16.82 -13.42
CA LEU A 73 2.47 -15.77 -14.40
C LEU A 73 3.62 -14.76 -14.44
N SER A 74 3.98 -14.33 -15.65
CA SER A 74 4.98 -13.28 -15.85
C SER A 74 4.49 -11.95 -15.28
N PHE A 75 5.41 -11.18 -14.71
CA PHE A 75 5.18 -9.81 -14.28
C PHE A 75 6.07 -8.88 -15.08
N LEU A 76 5.53 -8.40 -16.21
CA LEU A 76 6.26 -7.55 -17.13
C LEU A 76 6.38 -6.14 -16.57
N GLY A 77 7.60 -5.63 -16.49
CA GLY A 77 7.91 -4.30 -15.99
C GLY A 77 9.38 -4.21 -15.56
N GLU A 78 9.80 -3.01 -15.21
CA GLU A 78 11.17 -2.73 -14.78
C GLU A 78 11.17 -2.16 -13.37
N THR A 79 12.15 -2.57 -12.55
CA THR A 79 12.37 -1.94 -11.25
C THR A 79 13.24 -0.70 -11.45
N ARG A 80 12.72 0.48 -11.08
CA ARG A 80 13.46 1.75 -11.14
C ARG A 80 14.31 1.96 -9.89
N GLN A 81 15.59 1.57 -9.98
CA GLN A 81 16.53 1.68 -8.84
C GLN A 81 16.97 3.12 -8.54
N ASP A 82 16.75 4.06 -9.47
CA ASP A 82 17.04 5.48 -9.35
C ASP A 82 16.01 6.25 -8.50
N GLN A 83 14.91 5.61 -8.12
CA GLN A 83 13.78 6.25 -7.43
C GLN A 83 13.52 5.64 -6.06
N ASN A 84 14.29 6.07 -5.06
CA ASN A 84 14.03 5.73 -3.66
C ASN A 84 13.28 6.89 -2.99
N LEU A 85 11.98 6.69 -2.76
CA LEU A 85 11.13 7.65 -2.06
C LEU A 85 10.78 7.11 -0.66
N VAL A 86 10.86 7.99 0.34
CA VAL A 86 10.33 7.72 1.68
C VAL A 86 9.08 8.57 1.86
N ILE A 87 7.95 7.91 2.14
CA ILE A 87 6.66 8.57 2.42
C ILE A 87 6.23 8.16 3.82
N GLY A 88 5.77 9.12 4.62
CA GLY A 88 5.20 8.85 5.92
C GLY A 88 4.48 10.07 6.49
N ASP A 89 3.50 9.81 7.34
CA ASP A 89 2.81 10.85 8.09
C ASP A 89 3.64 11.25 9.31
N LEU A 90 3.97 12.53 9.44
CA LEU A 90 4.88 13.05 10.45
C LEU A 90 4.23 14.17 11.25
N HIS A 91 4.33 14.10 12.58
CA HIS A 91 4.05 15.24 13.45
C HIS A 91 5.38 15.94 13.78
N VAL A 92 5.58 17.14 13.26
CA VAL A 92 6.83 17.90 13.45
C VAL A 92 6.59 19.10 14.36
N LYS A 93 7.42 19.26 15.39
CA LYS A 93 7.42 20.44 16.28
C LYS A 93 8.51 21.42 15.85
N GLY A 94 8.28 22.72 16.07
CA GLY A 94 9.31 23.75 15.89
C GLY A 94 9.59 24.19 14.46
N LEU A 95 8.71 23.86 13.50
CA LEU A 95 8.77 24.45 12.17
C LEU A 95 8.33 25.91 12.23
N SER A 96 9.24 26.84 11.94
CA SER A 96 8.91 28.26 11.80
C SER A 96 8.10 28.49 10.52
N THR A 97 6.97 29.17 10.60
CA THR A 97 6.15 29.58 9.44
C THR A 97 6.70 30.82 8.73
N SER A 98 7.80 31.39 9.20
CA SER A 98 8.42 32.57 8.58
C SER A 98 9.11 32.19 7.28
N VAL A 99 8.58 32.66 6.15
CA VAL A 99 9.28 32.65 4.87
C VAL A 99 10.45 33.64 4.99
N GLN A 100 11.69 33.14 5.04
CA GLN A 100 12.85 33.99 4.86
C GLN A 100 12.90 34.43 3.39
N ALA A 101 12.51 35.67 3.12
CA ALA A 101 12.71 36.27 1.82
C ALA A 101 14.20 36.24 1.44
N PRO A 102 14.55 35.93 0.18
CA PRO A 102 15.95 35.92 -0.24
C PRO A 102 16.55 37.31 -0.01
N LYS A 103 17.66 37.36 0.75
CA LYS A 103 18.40 38.60 1.01
C LYS A 103 18.99 39.10 -0.31
N THR A 104 18.34 40.06 -0.95
CA THR A 104 18.95 40.81 -2.06
C THR A 104 19.82 41.91 -1.46
N SER A 105 21.15 41.79 -1.62
CA SER A 105 22.07 42.87 -1.27
C SER A 105 22.00 43.95 -2.36
N ARG A 106 21.22 45.00 -2.14
CA ARG A 106 21.32 46.22 -2.95
C ARG A 106 22.47 47.06 -2.41
N SER A 107 23.61 47.01 -3.10
CA SER A 107 24.72 47.95 -2.94
C SER A 107 24.28 49.33 -3.44
N SER A 108 24.08 50.28 -2.54
CA SER A 108 23.80 51.67 -2.87
C SER A 108 25.08 52.36 -3.31
N ARG A 109 25.26 52.54 -4.62
CA ARG A 109 26.33 53.37 -5.19
C ARG A 109 25.88 54.85 -5.09
N LYS A 110 26.47 55.62 -4.18
CA LYS A 110 26.30 57.09 -4.12
C LYS A 110 26.92 57.69 -5.37
N LEU A 111 26.12 58.33 -6.23
CA LEU A 111 26.62 59.25 -7.25
C LEU A 111 26.91 60.59 -6.57
N ARG A 112 28.18 61.02 -6.62
CA ARG A 112 28.57 62.41 -6.36
C ARG A 112 28.17 63.24 -7.57
N ALA A 113 27.53 64.37 -7.34
CA ALA A 113 27.37 65.42 -8.33
C ALA A 113 28.55 66.38 -8.15
N ASP A 114 29.41 66.47 -9.17
CA ASP A 114 30.43 67.49 -9.27
C ASP A 114 29.84 68.68 -10.05
N TYR A 115 30.03 69.89 -9.51
CA TYR A 115 29.95 71.17 -10.22
C TYR A 115 31.37 71.71 -10.40
#